data_AF-A0A1I0ITG1-F1
#
_entry.id   AF-A0A1I0ITG1-F1
#
_cell.length_a   1.000
_cell.length_b   1.000
_cell.length_c   1.000
_cell.angle_alpha   90.00
_cell.angle_beta   90.00
_cell.angle_gamma   90.00
#
_symmetry.space_group_name_H-M   'P 1'
#
loop_
_entity.id
_entity.type
_entity.pdbx_description
1 polymer ?
#
loop_
_entity_poly.entity_id
_entity_poly.type
_entity_poly.pdbx_seq_one_letter_code
_entity_poly.pdbx_strand_id
1 'polypeptide(L)' 'MNKTQARACEQEKLLVTLDELAGILSCGLETAKKIGEYSEARFEMGRRVLWNVAKVKAYIDRESY' A
#
# COMPACT_ATOMS: atom_id res chain seq x y z
N MET A 1 -25.35 24.71 13.76
CA MET A 1 -24.22 23.79 14.02
C MET A 1 -24.16 22.81 12.86
N ASN A 2 -23.33 23.07 11.86
CA ASN A 2 -23.33 22.26 10.63
C ASN A 2 -22.45 21.03 10.86
N LYS A 3 -23.10 19.86 10.96
CA LYS A 3 -22.43 18.56 10.97
C LYS A 3 -21.67 18.42 9.64
N THR A 4 -20.36 18.58 9.69
CA THR A 4 -19.50 18.26 8.54
C THR A 4 -19.57 16.75 8.41
N GLN A 5 -20.32 16.25 7.42
CA GLN A 5 -20.33 14.83 7.12
C GLN A 5 -18.91 14.45 6.72
N ALA A 6 -18.26 13.61 7.52
CA ALA A 6 -17.02 12.97 7.12
C ALA A 6 -17.34 12.26 5.81
N ARG A 7 -16.85 12.79 4.69
CA ARG A 7 -16.85 12.07 3.43
C ARG A 7 -15.97 10.86 3.69
N ALA A 8 -16.59 9.73 4.03
CA ALA A 8 -16.02 8.42 3.86
C ALA A 8 -15.88 8.23 2.35
N CYS A 9 -14.89 8.92 1.79
CA CYS A 9 -14.38 8.52 0.51
C CYS A 9 -13.59 7.27 0.83
N GLU A 10 -14.22 6.11 0.67
CA GLU A 10 -13.57 4.81 0.42
C GLU A 10 -12.80 4.92 -0.90
N GLN A 11 -11.90 5.89 -1.00
CA GLN A 11 -10.99 6.02 -2.09
C GLN A 11 -9.92 4.99 -1.80
N GLU A 12 -9.92 3.90 -2.55
CA GLU A 12 -8.85 2.91 -2.54
C GLU A 12 -7.52 3.67 -2.64
N LYS A 13 -6.72 3.63 -1.58
CA LYS A 13 -5.43 4.33 -1.55
C LYS A 13 -4.56 3.73 -2.65
N LEU A 14 -4.37 4.48 -3.73
CA LEU A 14 -3.56 4.06 -4.89
C LEU A 14 -2.09 3.83 -4.48
N LEU A 15 -1.60 4.69 -3.59
CA LEU A 15 -0.24 4.69 -3.07
C LEU A 15 -0.29 4.73 -1.55
N VAL A 16 0.43 3.83 -0.91
CA VAL A 16 0.50 3.72 0.56
C VAL A 16 1.93 3.85 1.05
N THR A 17 2.11 4.27 2.30
CA THR A 17 3.42 4.22 2.97
C THR A 17 3.79 2.78 3.34
N LEU A 18 5.05 2.56 3.69
CA LEU A 18 5.52 1.23 4.11
C LEU A 18 4.76 0.69 5.33
N ASP A 19 4.42 1.56 6.27
CA ASP A 19 3.66 1.21 7.48
C ASP A 19 2.23 0.74 7.15
N GLU A 20 1.56 1.49 6.27
CA GLU A 20 0.23 1.12 5.78
C GLU A 20 0.27 -0.17 4.95
N LEU A 21 1.32 -0.37 4.14
CA LEU A 21 1.51 -1.61 3.39
C LEU A 21 1.68 -2.80 4.33
N ALA A 22 2.47 -2.65 5.39
CA ALA A 22 2.65 -3.67 6.41
C ALA A 22 1.32 -4.01 7.12
N GLY A 23 0.49 -3.00 7.39
CA GLY A 23 -0.86 -3.18 7.91
C GLY A 23 -1.77 -3.97 6.96
N ILE A 24 -1.79 -3.63 5.67
CA ILE A 24 -2.60 -4.32 4.65
C ILE A 24 -2.19 -5.80 4.52
N LEU A 25 -0.89 -6.06 4.52
CA LEU A 25 -0.33 -7.41 4.38
C LEU A 25 -0.28 -8.18 5.70
N SER A 26 -0.63 -7.54 6.81
CA SER A 26 -0.49 -8.09 8.17
C SER A 26 0.89 -8.71 8.42
N CYS A 27 1.95 -8.02 7.98
CA CYS A 27 3.33 -8.51 8.06
C CYS A 27 4.27 -7.45 8.65
N GLY A 28 5.50 -7.84 9.02
CA GLY A 28 6.49 -6.90 9.55
C GLY A 28 6.97 -5.90 8.49
N LEU A 29 7.45 -4.73 8.92
CA LEU A 29 7.94 -3.66 8.02
C LEU A 29 9.02 -4.13 7.04
N GLU A 30 9.94 -4.98 7.49
CA GLU A 30 10.99 -5.53 6.64
C GLU A 30 10.43 -6.47 5.56
N THR A 31 9.44 -7.29 5.92
CA THR A 31 8.77 -8.21 4.99
C THR A 31 7.91 -7.43 4.00
N ALA A 32 7.15 -6.44 4.46
CA ALA A 32 6.37 -5.55 3.60
C ALA A 32 7.26 -4.83 2.58
N LYS A 33 8.45 -4.38 3.02
CA LYS A 33 9.43 -3.75 2.13
C LYS A 33 9.91 -4.73 1.06
N LYS A 34 10.31 -5.94 1.46
CA LYS A 34 10.74 -6.98 0.52
C LYS A 34 9.65 -7.32 -0.49
N ILE A 35 8.41 -7.55 -0.05
CA ILE A 35 7.27 -7.81 -0.93
C ILE A 35 7.04 -6.64 -1.89
N GLY A 36 7.12 -5.40 -1.39
CA GLY A 36 7.04 -4.21 -2.22
C GLY A 36 8.15 -4.14 -3.28
N GLU A 37 9.38 -4.53 -2.93
CA GLU A 37 10.51 -4.58 -3.85
C GLU A 37 10.34 -5.71 -4.88
N TYR A 38 9.91 -6.90 -4.46
CA TYR A 38 9.63 -8.04 -5.36
C TYR A 38 8.47 -7.79 -6.32
N SER A 39 7.46 -7.03 -5.88
CA SER A 39 6.30 -6.65 -6.70
C SER A 39 6.56 -5.45 -7.63
N GLU A 40 7.78 -4.89 -7.61
CA GLU A 40 8.14 -3.69 -8.38
C GLU A 40 7.13 -2.54 -8.20
N ALA A 41 6.57 -2.47 -6.98
CA ALA A 41 5.53 -1.53 -6.58
C ALA A 41 6.10 -0.24 -5.98
N ARG A 42 7.43 -0.16 -5.86
CA ARG A 42 8.15 0.99 -5.32
C ARG A 42 7.93 2.22 -6.19
N PHE A 43 7.39 3.28 -5.60
CA PHE A 43 7.20 4.58 -6.21
C PHE A 43 7.97 5.63 -5.41
N GLU A 44 9.05 6.15 -6.00
CA GLU A 44 9.90 7.13 -5.34
C GLU A 44 9.51 8.54 -5.78
N MET A 45 9.05 9.35 -4.82
CA MET A 45 8.75 10.76 -5.02
C MET A 45 9.71 11.60 -4.19
N GLY A 46 10.85 11.95 -4.79
CA GLY A 46 11.92 12.68 -4.13
C GLY A 46 12.52 11.89 -2.97
N ARG A 47 12.26 12.32 -1.72
CA ARG A 47 12.75 11.65 -0.49
C ARG A 47 11.77 10.62 0.07
N ARG A 48 10.56 10.52 -0.48
CA ARG A 48 9.51 9.62 0.02
C ARG A 48 9.41 8.39 -0.87
N VAL A 49 9.31 7.23 -0.24
CA VAL A 49 9.00 5.97 -0.91
C VAL A 49 7.55 5.62 -0.59
N LEU A 50 6.75 5.47 -1.63
CA LEU A 50 5.38 5.00 -1.58
C LEU A 50 5.29 3.66 -2.31
N TRP A 51 4.25 2.89 -2.01
CA TRP A 51 4.02 1.58 -2.59
C TRP A 51 2.67 1.54 -3.28
N ASN A 52 2.65 1.04 -4.51
CA ASN A 52 1.42 0.85 -5.25
C ASN A 52 0.71 -0.44 -4.81
N VAL A 53 -0.46 -0.29 -4.19
CA VAL A 53 -1.23 -1.43 -3.65
C VAL A 53 -1.71 -2.37 -4.76
N ALA A 54 -2.06 -1.85 -5.94
CA ALA A 54 -2.56 -2.67 -7.04
C ALA A 54 -1.49 -3.65 -7.56
N LYS A 55 -0.24 -3.19 -7.68
CA LYS A 55 0.88 -4.05 -8.07
C LYS A 55 1.19 -5.11 -7.01
N VAL A 56 1.16 -4.74 -5.73
CA VAL A 56 1.39 -5.71 -4.64
C VAL A 56 0.31 -6.78 -4.64
N LYS A 57 -0.97 -6.41 -4.79
CA LYS A 57 -2.07 -7.39 -4.90
C LYS A 57 -1.87 -8.34 -6.09
N ALA A 58 -1.52 -7.82 -7.26
CA ALA A 58 -1.26 -8.64 -8.45
C ALA A 58 -0.06 -9.58 -8.27
N TYR A 59 0.97 -9.15 -7.54
CA TYR A 59 2.11 -10.01 -7.20
C TYR A 59 1.71 -11.17 -6.29
N ILE A 60 0.91 -10.89 -5.25
CA ILE A 60 0.44 -11.93 -4.33
C ILE A 60 -0.48 -12.92 -5.05
N ASP A 61 -1.41 -12.43 -5.87
CA ASP A 61 -2.31 -13.27 -6.66
C ASP A 61 -1.54 -14.20 -7.62
N ARG A 62 -0.42 -13.72 -8.17
CA ARG A 62 0.46 -14.53 -9.03
C ARG A 62 1.25 -15.60 -8.25
N GLU A 63 1.70 -15.30 -7.04
CA GLU A 63 2.51 -16.22 -6.21
C GLU A 63 1.65 -17.19 -5.39
N SER A 64 0.37 -16.89 -5.17
CA SER A 64 -0.59 -17.81 -4.57
C SER A 64 -1.01 -18.88 -5.57
N TYR A 65 -0.37 -20.05 -5.49
CA TYR A 65 -0.73 -21.29 -6.20
C TYR A 65 -1.95 -22.01 -5.59
#